data_AF-A0A4P5VDD9-F1
#
_entry.id   AF-A0A4P5VDD9-F1
#
_cell.length_a   1.000
_cell.length_b   1.000
_cell.length_c   1.000
_cell.angle_alpha   90.00
_cell.angle_beta   90.00
_cell.angle_gamma   90.00
#
_symmetry.space_group_name_H-M   'P 1'
#
loop_
_entity.id
_entity.type
_entity.pdbx_description
1 polymer ?
#
loop_
_entity_poly.entity_id
_entity_poly.type
_entity_poly.pdbx_seq_one_letter_code
_entity_poly.pdbx_strand_id
1 'polypeptide(L)'
;MALAAKPPELLAASAKGTVPVLVLADGRVIDESQQIVRWSLEQLGRDWPNDRLAAQLITSCDGEFKALLDHCRYPERHANGDAAAARQQALTLLRQWNQALLELPQTSQRPELQWLILPFLRQFRSLDAERFGLESGLEEIRAWLDPWLEGPALGAVMASPWAERRAWYSPSWLYHLTLAADWRQAKRQGFYPWSTRGMTFEQVGFVHASWLHQVESTYQRFYADAADVVLLALDPRAIATAGVPIRQEPAPDTGELFPHLYGPLPMGAVVLADPYPGDASGDP
;
A
#
# COMPACT_ATOMS: atom_id res chain seq x y z
N MET A 1 -10.04 8.24 -20.16
CA MET A 1 -10.44 6.97 -20.80
C MET A 1 -11.62 6.40 -20.05
N ALA A 2 -12.75 6.19 -20.73
CA ALA A 2 -13.88 5.48 -20.16
C ALA A 2 -13.52 4.00 -19.96
N LEU A 3 -13.93 3.41 -18.84
CA LEU A 3 -13.77 2.00 -18.44
C LEU A 3 -14.61 1.04 -19.33
N ALA A 4 -14.54 1.18 -20.65
CA ALA A 4 -15.43 0.46 -21.58
C ALA A 4 -15.08 -1.03 -21.72
N ALA A 5 -13.80 -1.41 -21.55
CA ALA A 5 -13.36 -2.80 -21.53
C ALA A 5 -12.94 -3.17 -20.09
N LYS A 6 -13.87 -3.77 -19.34
CA LYS A 6 -13.53 -4.35 -18.04
C LYS A 6 -12.64 -5.59 -18.27
N PRO A 7 -11.51 -5.73 -17.57
CA PRO A 7 -10.65 -6.90 -17.74
C PRO A 7 -11.40 -8.17 -17.28
N PRO A 8 -11.25 -9.32 -17.97
CA PRO A 8 -11.89 -10.57 -17.59
C PRO A 8 -11.61 -10.98 -16.14
N GLU A 9 -10.43 -10.67 -15.62
CA GLU A 9 -10.00 -10.96 -14.25
C GLU A 9 -10.85 -10.21 -13.21
N LEU A 10 -11.29 -8.97 -13.50
CA LEU A 10 -12.16 -8.23 -12.61
C LEU A 10 -13.54 -8.88 -12.52
N LEU A 11 -14.09 -9.33 -13.65
CA LEU A 11 -15.37 -10.02 -13.70
C LEU A 11 -15.32 -11.42 -13.09
N ALA A 12 -14.17 -12.10 -13.22
CA ALA A 12 -13.92 -13.38 -12.58
C ALA A 12 -13.77 -13.25 -11.06
N ALA A 13 -13.12 -12.18 -10.58
CA ALA A 13 -12.91 -11.94 -9.17
C ALA A 13 -14.18 -11.42 -8.47
N SER A 14 -14.91 -10.47 -9.07
CA SER A 14 -16.09 -9.83 -8.46
C SER A 14 -17.24 -9.70 -9.45
N ALA A 15 -18.41 -10.22 -9.05
CA ALA A 15 -19.66 -10.03 -9.77
C ALA A 15 -20.08 -8.55 -9.86
N LYS A 16 -19.63 -7.70 -8.91
CA LYS A 16 -19.83 -6.25 -8.93
C LYS A 16 -19.19 -5.62 -10.18
N GLY A 17 -18.12 -6.22 -10.69
CA GLY A 17 -17.40 -5.79 -11.88
C GLY A 17 -16.94 -4.34 -11.82
N THR A 18 -16.70 -3.79 -10.63
CA THR A 18 -16.25 -2.42 -10.43
C THR A 18 -15.18 -2.40 -9.34
N VAL A 19 -14.19 -1.54 -9.52
CA VAL A 19 -13.07 -1.37 -8.58
C VAL A 19 -13.49 -0.49 -7.39
N PRO A 20 -12.78 -0.58 -6.24
CA PRO A 20 -11.68 -1.50 -5.94
C PRO A 20 -12.14 -2.95 -5.67
N VAL A 21 -11.27 -3.92 -5.98
CA VAL A 21 -11.41 -5.34 -5.63
C VAL A 21 -10.05 -5.85 -5.16
N LEU A 22 -10.03 -6.56 -4.03
CA LEU A 22 -8.84 -7.18 -3.46
C LEU A 22 -9.01 -8.70 -3.47
N VAL A 23 -8.05 -9.41 -4.06
CA VAL A 23 -7.97 -10.88 -4.01
C VAL A 23 -6.80 -11.26 -3.11
N LEU A 24 -7.08 -12.00 -2.05
CA LEU A 24 -6.09 -12.43 -1.06
C LEU A 24 -5.33 -13.66 -1.56
N ALA A 25 -4.17 -13.94 -0.94
CA ALA A 25 -3.32 -15.09 -1.29
C ALA A 25 -4.03 -16.45 -1.08
N ASP A 26 -5.01 -16.51 -0.19
CA ASP A 26 -5.85 -17.69 0.07
C ASP A 26 -7.05 -17.80 -0.89
N GLY A 27 -7.17 -16.89 -1.86
CA GLY A 27 -8.25 -16.86 -2.85
C GLY A 27 -9.54 -16.17 -2.39
N ARG A 28 -9.63 -15.67 -1.15
CA ARG A 28 -10.78 -14.85 -0.74
C ARG A 28 -10.80 -13.53 -1.48
N VAL A 29 -12.00 -13.08 -1.84
CA VAL A 29 -12.23 -11.79 -2.51
C VAL A 29 -12.93 -10.83 -1.56
N ILE A 30 -12.42 -9.60 -1.51
CA ILE A 30 -13.04 -8.46 -0.83
C ILE A 30 -13.29 -7.40 -1.91
N ASP A 31 -14.56 -7.15 -2.23
CA ASP A 31 -14.94 -6.24 -3.32
C ASP A 31 -15.71 -5.01 -2.83
N GLU A 32 -15.77 -4.76 -1.53
CA GLU A 32 -16.28 -3.53 -0.93
C GLU A 32 -15.16 -2.64 -0.40
N SER A 33 -15.17 -1.35 -0.76
CA SER A 33 -14.08 -0.41 -0.45
C SER A 33 -13.83 -0.29 1.06
N GLN A 34 -14.89 -0.18 1.87
CA GLN A 34 -14.76 -0.12 3.33
C GLN A 34 -14.23 -1.42 3.92
N GLN A 35 -14.59 -2.58 3.35
CA GLN A 35 -14.06 -3.87 3.79
C GLN A 35 -12.58 -4.03 3.44
N ILE A 36 -12.16 -3.52 2.26
CA ILE A 36 -10.74 -3.46 1.89
C ILE A 36 -9.97 -2.59 2.88
N VAL A 37 -10.48 -1.40 3.22
CA VAL A 37 -9.82 -0.53 4.20
C VAL A 37 -9.78 -1.21 5.57
N ARG A 38 -10.87 -1.84 6.02
CA ARG A 38 -10.89 -2.60 7.29
C ARG A 38 -9.83 -3.69 7.30
N TRP A 39 -9.76 -4.50 6.25
CA TRP A 39 -8.73 -5.52 6.10
C TRP A 39 -7.32 -4.92 6.15
N SER A 40 -7.08 -3.79 5.47
CA SER A 40 -5.78 -3.09 5.52
C SER A 40 -5.42 -2.57 6.91
N LEU A 41 -6.40 -2.06 7.67
CA LEU A 41 -6.18 -1.63 9.06
C LEU A 41 -5.79 -2.80 9.95
N GLU A 42 -6.47 -3.95 9.80
CA GLU A 42 -6.14 -5.18 10.53
C GLU A 42 -4.70 -5.62 10.25
N GLN A 43 -4.24 -5.58 8.99
CA GLN A 43 -2.84 -5.89 8.64
C GLN A 43 -1.82 -4.95 9.30
N LEU A 44 -2.24 -3.71 9.58
CA LEU A 44 -1.40 -2.71 10.26
C LEU A 44 -1.50 -2.80 11.79
N GLY A 45 -2.29 -3.73 12.34
CA GLY A 45 -2.57 -3.84 13.77
C GLY A 45 -3.39 -2.67 14.30
N ARG A 46 -4.27 -2.10 13.47
CA ARG A 46 -5.13 -0.95 13.82
C ARG A 46 -6.59 -1.35 13.80
N ASP A 47 -7.34 -0.81 14.75
CA ASP A 47 -8.79 -1.01 14.81
C ASP A 47 -9.53 -0.07 13.84
N TRP A 48 -10.71 -0.50 13.42
CA TRP A 48 -11.63 0.36 12.70
C TRP A 48 -12.11 1.52 13.61
N PRO A 49 -12.12 2.77 13.13
CA PRO A 49 -12.56 3.90 13.95
C PRO A 49 -14.08 3.83 14.18
N ASN A 50 -14.48 3.54 15.41
CA ASN A 50 -15.88 3.26 15.81
C ASN A 50 -16.51 4.36 16.68
N ASP A 51 -15.83 5.49 16.89
CA ASP A 51 -16.41 6.62 17.63
C ASP A 51 -17.43 7.40 16.79
N ARG A 52 -18.21 8.24 17.47
CA ARG A 52 -19.30 9.01 16.85
C ARG A 52 -18.81 9.92 15.71
N LEU A 53 -17.66 10.56 15.88
CA LEU A 53 -17.12 11.47 14.87
C LEU A 53 -16.72 10.69 13.62
N ALA A 54 -15.99 9.57 13.80
CA ALA A 54 -15.63 8.67 12.72
C ALA A 54 -16.85 8.24 11.91
N ALA A 55 -17.89 7.73 12.58
CA ALA A 55 -19.12 7.28 11.94
C ALA A 55 -19.80 8.40 11.14
N GLN A 56 -19.84 9.62 11.68
CA GLN A 56 -20.41 10.79 11.01
C GLN A 56 -19.63 11.19 9.75
N LEU A 57 -18.30 11.28 9.86
CA LEU A 57 -17.44 11.62 8.73
C LEU A 57 -17.54 10.59 7.60
N ILE A 58 -17.46 9.29 7.93
CA ILE A 58 -17.54 8.21 6.95
C ILE A 58 -18.90 8.21 6.25
N THR A 59 -19.99 8.31 7.02
CA THR A 59 -21.36 8.33 6.47
C THR A 59 -21.59 9.56 5.57
N SER A 60 -21.14 10.74 6.01
CA SER A 60 -21.24 11.97 5.22
C SER A 60 -20.39 11.87 3.94
N CYS A 61 -19.22 11.24 4.01
CA CYS A 61 -18.31 11.06 2.89
C CYS A 61 -18.88 10.15 1.81
N ASP A 62 -19.31 8.94 2.17
CA ASP A 62 -19.85 7.95 1.22
C ASP A 62 -21.28 8.28 0.74
N GLY A 63 -21.97 9.19 1.43
CA GLY A 63 -23.31 9.65 1.09
C GLY A 63 -23.34 11.02 0.42
N GLU A 64 -23.62 12.05 1.21
CA GLU A 64 -23.91 13.40 0.74
C GLU A 64 -22.73 14.02 -0.02
N PHE A 65 -21.52 13.93 0.53
CA PHE A 65 -20.35 14.53 -0.11
C PHE A 65 -20.03 13.87 -1.45
N LYS A 66 -20.11 12.53 -1.53
CA LYS A 66 -19.95 11.80 -2.78
C LYS A 66 -20.97 12.25 -3.84
N ALA A 67 -22.25 12.38 -3.47
CA ALA A 67 -23.27 12.84 -4.41
C ALA A 67 -23.00 14.27 -4.92
N LEU A 68 -22.53 15.16 -4.05
CA LEU A 68 -22.15 16.53 -4.42
C LEU A 68 -20.90 16.54 -5.31
N LEU A 69 -19.90 15.71 -5.01
CA LEU A 69 -18.69 15.56 -5.83
C LEU A 69 -19.03 15.04 -7.24
N ASP A 70 -19.89 14.02 -7.32
CA ASP A 70 -20.36 13.46 -8.59
C ASP A 70 -21.11 14.54 -9.40
N HIS A 71 -21.95 15.35 -8.75
CA HIS A 71 -22.66 16.48 -9.39
C HIS A 71 -21.70 17.57 -9.88
N CYS A 72 -20.65 17.89 -9.11
CA CYS A 72 -19.62 18.84 -9.55
C CYS A 72 -18.85 18.34 -10.77
N ARG A 73 -18.62 17.01 -10.86
CA ARG A 73 -17.82 16.39 -11.93
C ARG A 73 -18.61 16.13 -13.20
N TYR A 74 -19.90 15.82 -13.07
CA TYR A 74 -20.78 15.44 -14.17
C TYR A 74 -22.10 16.23 -14.12
N PRO A 75 -22.06 17.57 -14.20
CA PRO A 75 -23.25 18.41 -14.05
C PRO A 75 -24.37 18.06 -15.04
N GLU A 76 -24.01 17.59 -16.24
CA GLU A 76 -24.94 17.16 -17.28
C GLU A 76 -25.85 15.99 -16.87
N ARG A 77 -25.50 15.23 -15.83
CA ARG A 77 -26.28 14.09 -15.32
C ARG A 77 -27.36 14.50 -14.32
N HIS A 78 -27.43 15.77 -13.95
CA HIS A 78 -28.32 16.28 -12.90
C HIS A 78 -29.31 17.29 -13.46
N ALA A 79 -30.59 17.16 -13.05
CA ALA A 79 -31.70 17.92 -13.60
C ALA A 79 -31.52 19.45 -13.55
N ASN A 80 -30.74 19.97 -12.59
CA ASN A 80 -30.51 21.40 -12.42
C ASN A 80 -29.11 21.88 -12.83
N GLY A 81 -28.22 20.99 -13.30
CA GLY A 81 -26.90 21.31 -13.89
C GLY A 81 -25.96 22.25 -13.13
N ASP A 82 -26.29 22.65 -11.90
CA ASP A 82 -25.61 23.73 -11.19
C ASP A 82 -24.44 23.18 -10.36
N ALA A 83 -23.33 22.94 -11.06
CA ALA A 83 -22.07 22.55 -10.44
C ALA A 83 -21.58 23.56 -9.39
N ALA A 84 -21.91 24.85 -9.53
CA ALA A 84 -21.48 25.88 -8.60
C ALA A 84 -22.23 25.77 -7.26
N ALA A 85 -23.55 25.57 -7.29
CA ALA A 85 -24.33 25.30 -6.10
C ALA A 85 -23.91 23.99 -5.41
N ALA A 86 -23.67 22.92 -6.19
CA ALA A 86 -23.17 21.66 -5.66
C ALA A 86 -21.80 21.83 -4.98
N ARG A 87 -20.89 22.60 -5.60
CA ARG A 87 -19.59 22.92 -5.01
C ARG A 87 -19.73 23.68 -3.71
N GLN A 88 -20.63 24.66 -3.64
CA GLN A 88 -20.83 25.45 -2.42
C GLN A 88 -21.34 24.57 -1.27
N GLN A 89 -22.26 23.64 -1.54
CA GLN A 89 -22.74 22.68 -0.55
C GLN A 89 -21.61 21.73 -0.11
N ALA A 90 -20.80 21.24 -1.05
CA ALA A 90 -19.64 20.41 -0.75
C ALA A 90 -18.65 21.15 0.17
N LEU A 91 -18.35 22.42 -0.11
CA LEU A 91 -17.49 23.26 0.73
C LEU A 91 -18.05 23.46 2.14
N THR A 92 -19.37 23.56 2.30
CA THR A 92 -20.00 23.62 3.63
C THR A 92 -19.73 22.35 4.43
N LEU A 93 -19.88 21.17 3.84
CA LEU A 93 -19.54 19.90 4.50
C LEU A 93 -18.06 19.82 4.84
N LEU A 94 -17.19 20.19 3.90
CA LEU A 94 -15.74 20.15 4.14
C LEU A 94 -15.31 21.08 5.29
N ARG A 95 -15.92 22.27 5.42
CA ARG A 95 -15.66 23.16 6.55
C ARG A 95 -16.13 22.56 7.88
N GLN A 96 -17.26 21.84 7.88
CA GLN A 96 -17.73 21.12 9.08
C GLN A 96 -16.76 20.00 9.46
N TRP A 97 -16.28 19.22 8.48
CA TRP A 97 -15.30 18.17 8.72
C TRP A 97 -13.97 18.73 9.22
N ASN A 98 -13.50 19.83 8.62
CA ASN A 98 -12.29 20.52 9.04
C ASN A 98 -12.38 20.97 10.50
N GLN A 99 -13.50 21.59 10.88
CA GLN A 99 -13.73 22.00 12.26
C GLN A 99 -13.76 20.81 13.22
N ALA A 100 -14.45 19.73 12.86
CA ALA A 100 -14.53 18.55 13.70
C ALA A 100 -13.17 17.83 13.85
N LEU A 101 -12.32 17.89 12.82
CA LEU A 101 -10.94 17.42 12.89
C LEU A 101 -10.12 18.32 13.82
N LEU A 102 -10.17 19.65 13.69
CA LEU A 102 -9.45 20.60 14.55
C LEU A 102 -9.72 20.39 16.05
N GLU A 103 -10.93 19.98 16.41
CA GLU A 103 -11.34 19.74 17.80
C GLU A 103 -10.75 18.44 18.39
N LEU A 104 -10.18 17.57 17.56
CA LEU A 104 -9.50 16.38 18.05
C LEU A 104 -8.14 16.77 18.66
N PRO A 105 -7.83 16.30 19.88
CA PRO A 105 -6.60 16.69 20.57
C PRO A 105 -5.32 16.47 19.76
N GLN A 106 -5.32 15.51 18.80
CA GLN A 106 -4.19 15.19 17.92
C GLN A 106 -4.66 14.50 16.62
N THR A 107 -5.21 15.24 15.64
CA THR A 107 -5.60 14.70 14.31
C THR A 107 -4.51 13.87 13.64
N SER A 108 -3.24 14.28 13.79
CA SER A 108 -2.05 13.58 13.30
C SER A 108 -1.89 12.15 13.85
N GLN A 109 -2.64 11.78 14.90
CA GLN A 109 -2.64 10.44 15.49
C GLN A 109 -3.77 9.53 15.00
N ARG A 110 -4.66 10.02 14.13
CA ARG A 110 -5.78 9.25 13.56
C ARG A 110 -5.69 9.07 12.05
N PRO A 111 -4.60 8.48 11.53
CA PRO A 111 -4.41 8.31 10.10
C PRO A 111 -5.51 7.47 9.44
N GLU A 112 -6.17 6.59 10.18
CA GLU A 112 -7.29 5.78 9.70
C GLU A 112 -8.47 6.62 9.19
N LEU A 113 -8.79 7.74 9.85
CA LEU A 113 -9.85 8.64 9.40
C LEU A 113 -9.46 9.38 8.12
N GLN A 114 -8.20 9.84 8.06
CA GLN A 114 -7.66 10.52 6.89
C GLN A 114 -7.72 9.60 5.67
N TRP A 115 -7.29 8.34 5.80
CA TRP A 115 -7.32 7.36 4.71
C TRP A 115 -8.72 7.07 4.17
N LEU A 116 -9.74 7.09 5.03
CA LEU A 116 -11.13 6.83 4.64
C LEU A 116 -11.73 7.96 3.80
N ILE A 117 -11.39 9.22 4.07
CA ILE A 117 -11.94 10.39 3.37
C ILE A 117 -11.04 10.90 2.23
N LEU A 118 -9.76 10.53 2.25
CA LEU A 118 -8.73 10.96 1.31
C LEU A 118 -9.10 10.75 -0.18
N PRO A 119 -9.65 9.60 -0.62
CA PRO A 119 -9.97 9.41 -2.04
C PRO A 119 -10.94 10.45 -2.59
N PHE A 120 -11.91 10.86 -1.77
CA PHE A 120 -12.92 11.85 -2.14
C PHE A 120 -12.37 13.27 -2.07
N LEU A 121 -11.58 13.60 -1.05
CA LEU A 121 -10.90 14.91 -0.94
C LEU A 121 -9.93 15.15 -2.11
N ARG A 122 -9.16 14.12 -2.47
CA ARG A 122 -8.27 14.18 -3.64
C ARG A 122 -9.06 14.43 -4.93
N GLN A 123 -10.18 13.74 -5.10
CA GLN A 123 -11.04 13.93 -6.27
C GLN A 123 -11.67 15.32 -6.31
N PHE A 124 -12.12 15.85 -5.17
CA PHE A 124 -12.68 17.19 -5.08
C PHE A 124 -11.64 18.27 -5.36
N ARG A 125 -10.45 18.18 -4.75
CA ARG A 125 -9.30 19.05 -5.04
C ARG A 125 -8.90 19.00 -6.51
N SER A 126 -8.96 17.82 -7.14
CA SER A 126 -8.60 17.66 -8.57
C SER A 126 -9.54 18.38 -9.54
N LEU A 127 -10.74 18.80 -9.11
CA LEU A 127 -11.64 19.60 -9.95
C LEU A 127 -11.08 21.00 -10.21
N ASP A 128 -10.43 21.60 -9.19
CA ASP A 128 -9.79 22.91 -9.24
C ASP A 128 -8.87 23.05 -8.02
N ALA A 129 -7.60 22.71 -8.21
CA ALA A 129 -6.61 22.65 -7.14
C ALA A 129 -6.21 24.05 -6.63
N GLU A 130 -6.11 25.02 -7.53
CA GLU A 130 -5.79 26.40 -7.19
C GLU A 130 -6.89 26.99 -6.32
N ARG A 131 -8.15 26.88 -6.76
CA ARG A 131 -9.28 27.37 -5.99
C ARG A 131 -9.41 26.67 -4.64
N PHE A 132 -9.21 25.35 -4.58
CA PHE A 132 -9.21 24.60 -3.32
C PHE A 132 -8.16 25.11 -2.33
N GLY A 133 -6.98 25.49 -2.83
CA GLY A 133 -5.91 26.10 -2.02
C GLY A 133 -6.30 27.45 -1.40
N LEU A 134 -7.21 28.18 -2.04
CA LEU A 134 -7.68 29.51 -1.60
C LEU A 134 -8.91 29.47 -0.68
N GLU A 135 -9.58 28.33 -0.52
CA GLU A 135 -10.79 28.22 0.30
C GLU A 135 -10.47 28.35 1.80
N SER A 136 -11.12 29.29 2.50
CA SER A 136 -10.97 29.41 3.95
C SER A 136 -11.77 28.34 4.70
N GLY A 137 -11.25 27.93 5.87
CA GLY A 137 -11.89 26.95 6.74
C GLY A 137 -11.58 25.49 6.37
N LEU A 138 -10.55 25.26 5.55
CA LEU A 138 -10.05 23.93 5.15
C LEU A 138 -8.58 23.72 5.53
N GLU A 139 -8.04 24.54 6.44
CA GLU A 139 -6.62 24.58 6.79
C GLU A 139 -6.12 23.26 7.37
N GLU A 140 -6.89 22.63 8.26
CA GLU A 140 -6.54 21.34 8.87
C GLU A 140 -6.57 20.22 7.84
N ILE A 141 -7.58 20.21 6.97
CA ILE A 141 -7.66 19.25 5.86
C ILE A 141 -6.44 19.39 4.95
N ARG A 142 -6.08 20.62 4.55
CA ARG A 142 -4.90 20.86 3.71
C ARG A 142 -3.59 20.46 4.39
N ALA A 143 -3.47 20.72 5.70
CA ALA A 143 -2.25 20.47 6.47
C ALA A 143 -1.76 19.01 6.39
N TRP A 144 -2.68 18.03 6.31
CA TRP A 144 -2.31 16.63 6.12
C TRP A 144 -2.49 16.14 4.67
N LEU A 145 -3.43 16.71 3.91
CA LEU A 145 -3.69 16.29 2.54
C LEU A 145 -2.55 16.62 1.60
N ASP A 146 -2.04 17.86 1.63
CA ASP A 146 -1.01 18.31 0.67
C ASP A 146 0.30 17.50 0.83
N PRO A 147 0.86 17.28 2.04
CA PRO A 147 2.03 16.42 2.21
C PRO A 147 1.80 14.98 1.76
N TRP A 148 0.57 14.45 1.92
CA TRP A 148 0.24 13.10 1.45
C TRP A 148 0.23 13.03 -0.08
N LEU A 149 -0.34 14.04 -0.75
CA LEU A 149 -0.39 14.12 -2.21
C LEU A 149 1.00 14.28 -2.84
N GLU A 150 1.91 14.95 -2.14
CA GLU A 150 3.32 15.11 -2.53
C GLU A 150 4.19 13.91 -2.11
N GLY A 151 3.63 13.00 -1.30
CA GLY A 151 4.35 11.89 -0.71
C GLY A 151 4.64 10.73 -1.68
N PRO A 152 5.71 9.97 -1.45
CA PRO A 152 6.11 8.84 -2.31
C PRO A 152 5.07 7.71 -2.34
N ALA A 153 4.24 7.59 -1.29
CA ALA A 153 3.19 6.60 -1.21
C ALA A 153 2.14 6.76 -2.31
N LEU A 154 1.69 8.00 -2.60
CA LEU A 154 0.76 8.24 -3.71
C LEU A 154 1.45 7.99 -5.05
N GLY A 155 2.69 8.45 -5.21
CA GLY A 155 3.47 8.23 -6.44
C GLY A 155 3.56 6.75 -6.82
N ALA A 156 3.80 5.87 -5.85
CA ALA A 156 3.83 4.43 -6.06
C ALA A 156 2.47 3.85 -6.49
N VAL A 157 1.35 4.31 -5.90
CA VAL A 157 0.00 3.85 -6.23
C VAL A 157 -0.48 4.41 -7.58
N MET A 158 -0.02 5.59 -7.98
CA MET A 158 -0.38 6.27 -9.24
C MET A 158 0.50 5.89 -10.43
N ALA A 159 1.49 5.03 -10.24
CA ALA A 159 2.16 4.36 -11.35
C ALA A 159 1.10 3.70 -12.25
N SER A 160 1.33 3.71 -13.58
CA SER A 160 0.33 3.26 -14.56
C SER A 160 -0.28 1.92 -14.14
N PRO A 161 -1.61 1.82 -13.97
CA PRO A 161 -2.27 0.62 -13.44
C PRO A 161 -2.15 -0.60 -14.37
N TRP A 162 -1.58 -0.41 -15.56
CA TRP A 162 -1.34 -1.42 -16.59
C TRP A 162 0.09 -1.41 -17.13
N ALA A 163 1.03 -0.66 -16.53
CA ALA A 163 2.43 -1.02 -16.71
C ALA A 163 2.61 -2.41 -16.11
N GLU A 164 3.40 -3.28 -16.75
CA GLU A 164 3.67 -4.65 -16.33
C GLU A 164 3.57 -4.81 -14.81
N ARG A 165 2.72 -5.75 -14.36
CA ARG A 165 2.45 -6.01 -12.94
C ARG A 165 3.75 -6.43 -12.26
N ARG A 166 4.55 -5.45 -11.84
CA ARG A 166 5.60 -5.65 -10.87
C ARG A 166 4.93 -5.63 -9.51
N ALA A 167 5.22 -6.66 -8.72
CA ALA A 167 4.88 -6.65 -7.32
C ALA A 167 5.36 -5.33 -6.70
N TRP A 168 4.48 -4.64 -5.97
CA TRP A 168 4.88 -3.44 -5.25
C TRP A 168 5.76 -3.84 -4.08
N TYR A 169 6.97 -3.30 -4.06
CA TYR A 169 7.97 -3.55 -3.04
C TYR A 169 8.05 -2.36 -2.09
N SER A 170 7.67 -2.57 -0.83
CA SER A 170 7.73 -1.52 0.20
C SER A 170 9.18 -1.14 0.53
N PRO A 171 9.52 0.16 0.60
CA PRO A 171 10.84 0.57 1.10
C PRO A 171 11.04 0.25 2.59
N SER A 172 9.97 -0.07 3.32
CA SER A 172 10.01 -0.44 4.74
C SER A 172 10.09 -1.94 5.00
N TRP A 173 10.13 -2.77 3.95
CA TRP A 173 10.33 -4.22 4.07
C TRP A 173 11.81 -4.60 3.98
N LEU A 174 12.10 -5.83 4.40
CA LEU A 174 13.38 -6.48 4.16
C LEU A 174 13.26 -7.45 3.00
N TYR A 175 14.39 -7.79 2.39
CA TYR A 175 14.45 -8.62 1.20
C TYR A 175 15.48 -9.72 1.35
N HIS A 176 15.15 -10.94 0.93
CA HIS A 176 16.07 -12.07 0.95
C HIS A 176 16.08 -12.77 -0.41
N LEU A 177 17.27 -12.88 -1.02
CA LEU A 177 17.47 -13.66 -2.24
C LEU A 177 17.73 -15.12 -1.88
N THR A 178 17.09 -16.03 -2.61
CA THR A 178 17.23 -17.47 -2.43
C THR A 178 17.09 -18.22 -3.75
N LEU A 179 17.56 -19.47 -3.80
CA LEU A 179 17.31 -20.32 -4.95
C LEU A 179 15.86 -20.79 -4.96
N ALA A 180 15.24 -20.86 -6.14
CA ALA A 180 13.86 -21.32 -6.27
C ALA A 180 13.66 -22.75 -5.74
N ALA A 181 14.69 -23.60 -5.84
CA ALA A 181 14.68 -24.94 -5.27
C ALA A 181 14.57 -24.93 -3.75
N ASP A 182 15.38 -24.10 -3.08
CA ASP A 182 15.41 -23.95 -1.63
C ASP A 182 14.06 -23.39 -1.13
N TRP A 183 13.53 -22.37 -1.80
CA TRP A 183 12.21 -21.83 -1.46
C TRP A 183 11.08 -22.87 -1.62
N ARG A 184 11.08 -23.63 -2.71
CA ARG A 184 10.08 -24.72 -2.91
C ARG A 184 10.20 -25.78 -1.82
N GLN A 185 11.41 -26.12 -1.39
CA GLN A 185 11.63 -27.05 -0.30
C GLN A 185 11.12 -26.47 1.03
N ALA A 186 11.43 -25.21 1.34
CA ALA A 186 10.97 -24.54 2.54
C ALA A 186 9.45 -24.56 2.66
N LYS A 187 8.75 -24.22 1.56
CA LYS A 187 7.28 -24.25 1.50
C LYS A 187 6.71 -25.64 1.79
N ARG A 188 7.33 -26.72 1.29
CA ARG A 188 6.87 -28.09 1.56
C ARG A 188 7.11 -28.50 3.01
N GLN A 189 8.19 -28.04 3.62
CA GLN A 189 8.59 -28.40 4.99
C GLN A 189 7.97 -27.49 6.05
N GLY A 190 7.46 -26.32 5.66
CA GLY A 190 6.98 -25.29 6.59
C GLY A 190 8.10 -24.57 7.34
N PHE A 191 9.35 -24.69 6.90
CA PHE A 191 10.53 -24.17 7.59
C PHE A 191 11.62 -23.74 6.60
N TYR A 192 12.28 -22.62 6.86
CA TYR A 192 13.33 -22.06 6.00
C TYR A 192 14.70 -22.11 6.71
N PRO A 193 15.54 -23.13 6.46
CA PRO A 193 16.84 -23.32 7.10
C PRO A 193 18.01 -22.53 6.50
N TRP A 194 17.86 -21.80 5.40
CA TRP A 194 18.98 -21.18 4.70
C TRP A 194 19.34 -19.80 5.25
N SER A 195 20.64 -19.48 5.19
CA SER A 195 21.16 -18.14 5.48
C SER A 195 21.37 -17.33 4.20
N THR A 196 21.97 -17.99 3.20
CA THR A 196 22.28 -17.49 1.86
C THR A 196 22.46 -18.70 0.93
N ARG A 197 22.78 -18.47 -0.34
CA ARG A 197 23.03 -19.51 -1.34
C ARG A 197 24.04 -20.54 -0.83
N GLY A 198 23.59 -21.79 -0.75
CA GLY A 198 24.43 -22.94 -0.38
C GLY A 198 24.85 -23.01 1.09
N MET A 199 24.41 -22.08 1.94
CA MET A 199 24.72 -22.09 3.38
C MET A 199 23.46 -22.02 4.23
N THR A 200 23.44 -22.84 5.28
CA THR A 200 22.35 -22.87 6.26
C THR A 200 22.53 -21.80 7.33
N PHE A 201 21.44 -21.45 8.01
CA PHE A 201 21.46 -20.63 9.21
C PHE A 201 22.39 -21.20 10.29
N GLU A 202 22.42 -22.52 10.48
CA GLU A 202 23.30 -23.15 11.49
C GLU A 202 24.79 -22.93 11.19
N GLN A 203 25.17 -22.83 9.91
CA GLN A 203 26.55 -22.61 9.49
C GLN A 203 26.99 -21.14 9.61
N VAL A 204 26.07 -20.20 9.39
CA VAL A 204 26.39 -18.75 9.33
C VAL A 204 26.04 -18.02 10.63
N GLY A 205 24.98 -18.44 11.32
CA GLY A 205 24.48 -17.84 12.56
C GLY A 205 23.43 -16.74 12.38
N PHE A 206 23.14 -16.33 11.15
CA PHE A 206 22.10 -15.36 10.80
C PHE A 206 21.63 -15.55 9.35
N VAL A 207 20.44 -15.04 9.00
CA VAL A 207 19.95 -15.00 7.61
C VAL A 207 20.25 -13.62 7.02
N HIS A 208 20.86 -13.59 5.84
CA HIS A 208 21.15 -12.35 5.13
C HIS A 208 19.88 -11.71 4.60
N ALA A 209 19.69 -10.43 4.86
CA ALA A 209 18.65 -9.64 4.23
C ALA A 209 19.24 -8.36 3.65
N SER A 210 18.42 -7.68 2.85
CA SER A 210 18.74 -6.47 2.14
C SER A 210 17.61 -5.45 2.32
N TRP A 211 17.95 -4.17 2.31
CA TRP A 211 16.99 -3.13 1.95
C TRP A 211 16.71 -3.17 0.45
N LEU A 212 15.61 -2.58 0.00
CA LEU A 212 15.19 -2.64 -1.41
C LEU A 212 16.30 -2.15 -2.37
N HIS A 213 16.98 -1.05 -2.03
CA HIS A 213 18.04 -0.48 -2.87
C HIS A 213 19.31 -1.34 -2.95
N GLN A 214 19.46 -2.32 -2.05
CA GLN A 214 20.62 -3.23 -1.98
C GLN A 214 20.41 -4.54 -2.75
N VAL A 215 19.18 -4.84 -3.18
CA VAL A 215 18.85 -6.14 -3.79
C VAL A 215 19.63 -6.37 -5.08
N GLU A 216 19.66 -5.38 -5.98
CA GLU A 216 20.32 -5.52 -7.27
C GLU A 216 21.82 -5.78 -7.13
N SER A 217 22.53 -4.99 -6.31
CA SER A 217 23.96 -5.19 -6.09
C SER A 217 24.27 -6.53 -5.41
N THR A 218 23.41 -6.96 -4.48
CA THR A 218 23.51 -8.28 -3.83
C THR A 218 23.32 -9.41 -4.82
N TYR A 219 22.32 -9.30 -5.70
CA TYR A 219 22.07 -10.27 -6.75
C TYR A 219 23.27 -10.39 -7.69
N GLN A 220 23.74 -9.26 -8.23
CA GLN A 220 24.87 -9.25 -9.16
C GLN A 220 26.13 -9.88 -8.56
N ARG A 221 26.36 -9.69 -7.26
CA ARG A 221 27.55 -10.19 -6.57
C ARG A 221 27.50 -11.67 -6.22
N PHE A 222 26.34 -12.21 -5.84
CA PHE A 222 26.24 -13.55 -5.23
C PHE A 222 25.34 -14.54 -5.99
N TYR A 223 24.52 -14.05 -6.91
CA TYR A 223 23.46 -14.83 -7.56
C TYR A 223 23.44 -14.71 -9.09
N ALA A 224 24.26 -13.85 -9.71
CA ALA A 224 24.24 -13.62 -11.16
C ALA A 224 24.48 -14.88 -12.02
N ASP A 225 25.19 -15.88 -11.48
CA ASP A 225 25.46 -17.16 -12.13
C ASP A 225 24.38 -18.24 -11.84
N ALA A 226 23.36 -17.91 -11.03
CA ALA A 226 22.25 -18.80 -10.73
C ALA A 226 21.08 -18.54 -11.69
N ALA A 227 20.53 -19.61 -12.27
CA ALA A 227 19.44 -19.50 -13.24
C ALA A 227 18.07 -19.21 -12.60
N ASP A 228 17.79 -19.79 -11.44
CA ASP A 228 16.47 -19.73 -10.79
C ASP A 228 16.58 -19.11 -9.39
N VAL A 229 16.48 -17.78 -9.32
CA VAL A 229 16.54 -17.02 -8.07
C VAL A 229 15.17 -16.43 -7.76
N VAL A 230 14.83 -16.39 -6.47
CA VAL A 230 13.59 -15.84 -5.93
C VAL A 230 13.94 -14.73 -4.95
N LEU A 231 13.26 -13.60 -5.07
CA LEU A 231 13.27 -12.52 -4.10
C LEU A 231 12.09 -12.71 -3.14
N LEU A 232 12.40 -12.92 -1.86
CA LEU A 232 11.41 -12.91 -0.79
C LEU A 232 11.32 -11.49 -0.21
N ALA A 233 10.11 -10.92 -0.17
CA ALA A 233 9.83 -9.71 0.59
C ALA A 233 9.32 -10.08 1.98
N LEU A 234 9.87 -9.43 3.01
CA LEU A 234 9.68 -9.79 4.41
C LEU A 234 9.12 -8.63 5.20
N ASP A 235 8.05 -8.87 5.96
CA ASP A 235 7.51 -7.89 6.91
C ASP A 235 8.35 -7.90 8.22
N PRO A 236 9.07 -6.80 8.55
CA PRO A 236 9.84 -6.71 9.78
C PRO A 236 8.99 -6.84 11.05
N ARG A 237 7.71 -6.49 10.99
CA ARG A 237 6.79 -6.59 12.14
C ARG A 237 6.50 -8.05 12.45
N ALA A 238 6.19 -8.84 11.42
CA ALA A 238 5.99 -10.28 11.57
C ALA A 238 7.25 -11.00 12.07
N ILE A 239 8.45 -10.58 11.62
CA ILE A 239 9.73 -11.08 12.15
C ILE A 239 9.87 -10.77 13.65
N ALA A 240 9.57 -9.53 14.05
CA ALA A 240 9.63 -9.12 15.45
C ALA A 240 8.61 -9.88 16.32
N THR A 241 7.38 -10.10 15.84
CA THR A 241 6.35 -10.91 16.52
C THR A 241 6.80 -12.36 16.69
N ALA A 242 7.54 -12.92 15.73
CA ALA A 242 8.14 -14.25 15.83
C ALA A 242 9.35 -14.31 16.79
N GLY A 243 9.75 -13.17 17.37
CA GLY A 243 10.85 -13.09 18.33
C GLY A 243 12.24 -13.19 17.70
N VAL A 244 12.38 -12.95 16.39
CA VAL A 244 13.66 -13.01 15.68
C VAL A 244 14.32 -11.61 15.67
N PRO A 245 15.49 -11.43 16.29
CA PRO A 245 16.17 -10.13 16.30
C PRO A 245 16.70 -9.76 14.91
N ILE A 246 16.51 -8.51 14.50
CA ILE A 246 17.13 -7.93 13.29
C ILE A 246 18.27 -7.01 13.74
N ARG A 247 19.46 -7.16 13.17
CA ARG A 247 20.58 -6.23 13.38
C ARG A 247 21.08 -5.69 12.05
N GLN A 248 21.68 -4.51 12.10
CA GLN A 248 22.32 -3.87 10.96
C GLN A 248 23.82 -4.04 11.10
N GLU A 249 24.48 -4.71 10.17
CA GLU A 249 25.93 -4.92 10.22
C GLU A 249 26.62 -4.40 8.95
N PRO A 250 27.81 -3.81 9.08
CA PRO A 250 28.54 -3.28 7.93
C PRO A 250 29.06 -4.42 7.05
N ALA A 251 28.83 -4.32 5.74
CA ALA A 251 29.46 -5.19 4.77
C ALA A 251 30.99 -4.97 4.79
N PRO A 252 31.81 -6.04 4.77
CA PRO A 252 33.27 -5.94 4.98
C PRO A 252 34.00 -4.97 4.03
N ASP A 253 33.55 -4.87 2.78
CA ASP A 253 34.25 -4.10 1.76
C ASP A 253 33.76 -2.65 1.64
N THR A 254 32.50 -2.38 1.97
CA THR A 254 31.85 -1.09 1.71
C THR A 254 31.50 -0.31 2.97
N GLY A 255 31.41 -1.00 4.12
CA GLY A 255 30.89 -0.41 5.35
C GLY A 255 29.38 -0.14 5.33
N GLU A 256 28.69 -0.36 4.21
CA GLU A 256 27.25 -0.21 4.10
C GLU A 256 26.54 -1.19 5.03
N LEU A 257 25.51 -0.73 5.72
CA LEU A 257 24.77 -1.55 6.68
C LEU A 257 23.74 -2.44 6.00
N PHE A 258 23.83 -3.74 6.26
CA PHE A 258 22.87 -4.75 5.83
C PHE A 258 22.07 -5.31 7.01
N PRO A 259 20.76 -5.53 6.84
CA PRO A 259 19.95 -6.23 7.83
C PRO A 259 20.30 -7.72 7.87
N HIS A 260 20.44 -8.27 9.08
CA HIS A 260 20.63 -9.69 9.36
C HIS A 260 19.62 -10.16 10.40
N LEU A 261 18.98 -11.30 10.14
CA LEU A 261 18.04 -11.94 11.07
C LEU A 261 18.78 -12.98 11.91
N TYR A 262 18.79 -12.82 13.24
CA TYR A 262 19.43 -13.73 14.19
C TYR A 262 18.48 -14.83 14.65
N GLY A 263 18.00 -15.59 13.68
CA GLY A 263 17.09 -16.72 13.85
C GLY A 263 16.67 -17.25 12.48
N PRO A 264 16.03 -18.43 12.42
CA PRO A 264 15.47 -18.94 11.17
C PRO A 264 14.41 -17.97 10.63
N LEU A 265 14.33 -17.85 9.30
CA LEU A 265 13.35 -16.98 8.65
C LEU A 265 11.92 -17.47 8.95
N PRO A 266 11.07 -16.68 9.63
CA PRO A 266 9.69 -17.08 9.90
C PRO A 266 8.89 -17.12 8.59
N MET A 267 8.31 -18.28 8.25
CA MET A 267 7.54 -18.44 7.00
C MET A 267 6.37 -17.45 6.89
N GLY A 268 5.71 -17.14 8.01
CA GLY A 268 4.62 -16.17 8.06
C GLY A 268 5.05 -14.70 7.90
N ALA A 269 6.36 -14.41 7.91
CA ALA A 269 6.87 -13.08 7.63
C ALA A 269 7.09 -12.82 6.13
N VAL A 270 7.05 -13.86 5.29
CA VAL A 270 7.18 -13.73 3.83
C VAL A 270 5.86 -13.25 3.25
N VAL A 271 5.84 -12.01 2.76
CA VAL A 271 4.64 -11.37 2.19
C VAL A 271 4.57 -11.49 0.66
N LEU A 272 5.72 -11.64 -0.01
CA LEU A 272 5.83 -11.88 -1.45
C LEU A 272 7.03 -12.80 -1.74
N ALA A 273 6.95 -13.54 -2.84
CA ALA A 273 8.03 -14.41 -3.32
C ALA A 273 7.99 -14.51 -4.85
N ASP A 274 8.83 -13.73 -5.52
CA ASP A 274 8.82 -13.58 -6.98
C ASP A 274 10.15 -13.99 -7.62
N PRO A 275 10.17 -14.44 -8.88
CA PRO A 275 11.41 -14.65 -9.62
C PRO A 275 12.28 -13.38 -9.68
N TYR A 276 13.60 -13.52 -9.62
CA TYR A 276 14.55 -12.42 -9.70
C TYR A 276 15.76 -12.77 -10.58
N PRO A 277 16.25 -11.84 -11.42
CA PRO A 277 15.59 -10.61 -11.82
C PRO A 277 14.28 -10.95 -12.53
N GLY A 278 13.24 -10.13 -12.35
CA GLY A 278 12.00 -10.32 -13.11
C GLY A 278 12.30 -10.30 -14.60
N ASP A 279 11.52 -11.03 -15.40
CA ASP A 279 11.69 -11.09 -16.85
C ASP A 279 11.84 -9.68 -17.44
N ALA A 280 13.00 -9.41 -18.03
CA ALA A 280 13.30 -8.19 -18.77
C ALA A 280 12.83 -8.29 -20.24
N SER A 281 11.89 -9.18 -20.55
CA SER A 281 11.34 -9.39 -21.90
C SER A 281 10.11 -8.52 -22.16
N GLY A 282 10.27 -7.22 -21.95
CA GLY A 282 9.47 -6.17 -22.58
C GLY A 282 10.38 -5.41 -23.54
N ASP A 283 10.65 -5.98 -24.71
CA ASP A 283 11.31 -5.28 -25.81
C ASP A 283 10.48 -4.02 -26.15
N PRO A 284 11.09 -2.84 -26.35
CA PRO A 284 10.40 -1.55 -26.44
C PRO A 284 9.43 -1.41 -27.63
#